data_AF-A0A1J7C5J9-F1
#
_entry.id   AF-A0A1J7C5J9-F1
#
_cell.length_a   1.000
_cell.length_b   1.000
_cell.length_c   1.000
_cell.angle_alpha   90.00
_cell.angle_beta   90.00
_cell.angle_gamma   90.00
#
_symmetry.space_group_name_H-M   'P 1'
#
loop_
_entity.id
_entity.type
_entity.pdbx_description
1 polymer ?
#
loop_
_entity_poly.entity_id
_entity_poly.type
_entity_poly.pdbx_seq_one_letter_code
_entity_poly.pdbx_strand_id
1 'polypeptide(L)'
;MSSLQISQGSFRLNDTRVLTLNDVSIATGQSWAFVGANGSGKSALARALAGELTLLAGERRTDYRRIARLSLEQVQRLVEEEWQRANTDLLSPGEDDTGSTAAEIIQQQHRDDARCQILVMYSIC
;
A
#
# COMPACT_ATOMS: atom_id res chain seq x y z
N MET A 1 -0.38 11.52 21.76
CA MET A 1 -0.13 11.95 20.36
C MET A 1 0.25 10.71 19.59
N SER A 2 -0.44 10.38 18.49
CA SER A 2 -0.15 9.14 17.77
C SER A 2 1.21 9.23 17.08
N SER A 3 1.99 8.16 17.20
CA SER A 3 3.35 8.09 16.68
C SER A 3 3.68 6.71 16.12
N LEU A 4 4.68 6.65 15.24
CA LEU A 4 5.36 5.43 14.84
C LEU A 4 6.82 5.57 15.23
N GLN A 5 7.35 4.60 15.97
CA GLN A 5 8.72 4.57 16.45
C GLN A 5 9.36 3.22 16.10
N ILE A 6 10.59 3.29 15.61
CA ILE A 6 11.45 2.13 15.37
C ILE A 6 12.77 2.41 16.05
N SER A 7 13.22 1.51 16.92
CA SER A 7 14.52 1.60 17.60
C SER A 7 15.30 0.30 17.40
N GLN A 8 16.51 0.41 16.86
CA GLN A 8 17.43 -0.68 16.51
C GLN A 8 16.76 -1.78 15.66
N GLY A 9 15.85 -1.37 14.78
CA GLY A 9 15.00 -2.27 14.00
C GLY A 9 15.78 -2.97 12.90
N SER A 10 15.76 -4.30 12.91
CA SER A 10 16.32 -5.13 11.83
C SER A 10 15.18 -5.87 11.15
N PHE A 11 14.99 -5.68 9.85
CA PHE A 11 13.86 -6.22 9.08
C PHE A 11 14.34 -7.15 7.98
N ARG A 12 13.71 -8.33 7.86
CA ARG A 12 14.01 -9.28 6.78
C ARG A 12 13.51 -8.75 5.44
N LEU A 13 14.39 -8.68 4.43
CA LEU A 13 14.00 -8.36 3.05
C LEU A 13 13.83 -9.63 2.21
N ASN A 14 14.76 -10.56 2.36
CA ASN A 14 14.78 -11.90 1.78
C ASN A 14 15.70 -12.77 2.65
N ASP A 15 16.06 -13.97 2.19
CA ASP A 15 16.86 -14.93 2.97
C ASP A 15 18.29 -14.45 3.27
N THR A 16 18.81 -13.49 2.49
CA THR A 16 20.21 -13.05 2.58
C THR A 16 20.39 -11.58 2.96
N ARG A 17 19.32 -10.79 2.96
CA ARG A 17 19.37 -9.34 3.15
C ARG A 17 18.46 -8.87 4.28
N VAL A 18 19.00 -7.97 5.09
CA VAL A 18 18.33 -7.32 6.20
C VAL A 18 18.40 -5.81 6.00
N LEU A 19 17.29 -5.12 6.26
CA LEU A 19 17.25 -3.68 6.40
C LEU A 19 17.46 -3.32 7.88
N THR A 20 18.45 -2.49 8.19
CA THR A 20 18.70 -1.99 9.54
C THR A 20 18.28 -0.52 9.65
N LEU A 21 17.55 -0.19 10.70
CA LEU A 21 17.09 1.15 11.04
C LEU A 21 17.51 1.44 12.48
N ASN A 22 18.40 2.42 12.65
CA ASN A 22 18.89 2.78 13.98
C ASN A 22 17.78 3.39 14.83
N ASP A 23 17.25 4.54 14.40
CA ASP A 23 16.15 5.20 15.08
C ASP A 23 15.31 5.97 14.06
N VAL A 24 14.00 5.70 14.04
CA VAL A 24 13.03 6.42 13.20
C VAL A 24 11.81 6.74 14.04
N SER A 25 11.40 8.00 14.06
CA SER A 25 10.19 8.45 14.75
C SER A 25 9.38 9.36 13.83
N ILE A 26 8.13 8.98 13.57
CA ILE A 26 7.18 9.73 12.75
C ILE A 26 5.98 10.08 13.62
N ALA A 27 5.80 11.38 13.88
CA ALA A 27 4.69 11.90 14.66
C ALA A 27 3.52 12.33 13.76
N THR A 28 2.32 12.38 14.35
CA THR A 28 1.12 12.87 13.67
C THR A 28 1.33 14.30 13.14
N GLY A 29 0.85 14.56 11.92
CA GLY A 29 0.94 15.88 11.29
C GLY A 29 2.28 16.16 10.60
N GLN A 30 3.22 15.21 10.63
CA GLN A 30 4.49 15.35 9.90
C GLN A 30 4.39 14.79 8.48
N SER A 31 5.07 15.47 7.57
CA SER A 31 5.28 15.01 6.19
C SER A 31 6.77 14.79 5.98
N TRP A 32 7.14 13.59 5.52
CA TRP A 32 8.52 13.17 5.35
C TRP A 32 8.79 12.81 3.88
N ALA A 33 9.99 13.16 3.41
CA ALA A 33 10.50 12.71 2.12
C ALA A 33 11.84 11.99 2.32
N PHE A 34 11.92 10.74 1.86
CA PHE A 34 13.16 9.96 1.89
C PHE A 34 13.77 9.92 0.49
N VAL A 35 14.95 10.52 0.33
CA VAL A 35 15.64 10.66 -0.96
C VAL A 35 16.92 9.83 -0.94
N GLY A 36 17.27 9.25 -2.09
CA GLY A 36 18.49 8.44 -2.23
C GLY A 36 18.56 7.80 -3.62
N ALA A 37 19.72 7.21 -3.95
CA ALA A 37 19.94 6.56 -5.23
C ALA A 37 19.02 5.36 -5.48
N ASN A 38 18.89 4.93 -6.74
CA ASN A 38 18.19 3.68 -7.05
C ASN A 38 18.88 2.50 -6.36
N GLY A 39 18.10 1.63 -5.72
CA GLY A 39 18.64 0.54 -4.92
C GLY A 39 19.05 0.90 -3.49
N SER A 40 18.93 2.15 -3.05
CA SER A 40 19.29 2.58 -1.68
C SER A 40 18.38 2.04 -0.56
N GLY A 41 17.34 1.26 -0.90
CA GLY A 41 16.42 0.68 0.07
C GLY A 41 15.19 1.52 0.43
N LYS A 42 14.86 2.59 -0.33
CA LYS A 42 13.66 3.41 -0.07
C LYS A 42 12.35 2.61 -0.02
N SER A 43 12.15 1.71 -1.00
CA SER A 43 10.95 0.86 -1.03
C SER A 43 10.95 -0.15 0.14
N ALA A 44 12.13 -0.62 0.55
CA ALA A 44 12.28 -1.46 1.73
C ALA A 44 11.92 -0.70 3.02
N LEU A 45 12.38 0.54 3.16
CA LEU A 45 12.00 1.43 4.27
C LEU A 45 10.49 1.65 4.31
N ALA A 46 9.86 1.96 3.16
CA ALA A 46 8.42 2.13 3.08
C ALA A 46 7.65 0.88 3.55
N ARG A 47 8.12 -0.32 3.16
CA ARG A 47 7.56 -1.60 3.61
C ARG A 47 7.75 -1.83 5.12
N ALA A 48 8.92 -1.49 5.68
CA ALA A 48 9.16 -1.58 7.13
C ALA A 48 8.22 -0.66 7.94
N LEU A 49 8.07 0.59 7.49
CA LEU A 49 7.16 1.57 8.11
C LEU A 49 5.71 1.09 8.04
N ALA A 50 5.30 0.55 6.89
CA ALA A 50 3.97 -0.03 6.69
C ALA A 50 3.70 -1.31 7.50
N GLY A 51 4.74 -1.93 8.09
CA GLY A 51 4.61 -3.20 8.83
C GLY A 51 4.54 -4.43 7.92
N GLU A 52 4.98 -4.31 6.67
CA GLU A 52 4.99 -5.38 5.67
C GLU A 52 6.26 -6.24 5.70
N LEU A 53 7.26 -5.87 6.52
CA LEU A 53 8.48 -6.65 6.72
C LEU A 53 8.51 -7.26 8.12
N THR A 54 9.02 -8.49 8.22
CA THR A 54 9.24 -9.17 9.50
C THR A 54 10.35 -8.50 10.27
N LEU A 55 10.05 -8.04 11.49
CA LEU A 55 11.05 -7.56 12.46
C LEU A 55 11.81 -8.76 13.04
N LEU A 56 13.13 -8.74 12.91
CA LEU A 56 14.06 -9.76 13.43
C LEU A 56 14.68 -9.36 14.77
N ALA A 57 14.96 -8.08 14.94
CA ALA A 57 15.54 -7.52 16.16
C ALA A 57 15.14 -6.05 16.32
N GLY A 58 15.28 -5.52 17.54
CA GLY A 58 14.86 -4.18 17.91
C GLY A 58 13.38 -4.09 18.25
N GLU A 59 12.84 -2.88 18.16
CA GLU A 59 11.46 -2.61 18.52
C GLU A 59 10.78 -1.71 17.48
N ARG A 60 9.50 -1.99 17.21
CA ARG A 60 8.61 -1.16 16.39
C ARG A 60 7.32 -0.93 17.16
N ARG A 61 7.06 0.32 17.55
CA ARG A 61 5.82 0.76 18.22
C ARG A 61 5.03 1.67 17.29
N THR A 62 3.71 1.54 17.31
CA THR A 62 2.82 2.40 16.53
C THR A 62 1.49 2.58 17.24
N ASP A 63 1.05 3.83 17.34
CA ASP A 63 -0.28 4.20 17.83
C ASP A 63 -1.30 4.28 16.69
N TYR A 64 -0.85 4.19 15.42
CA TYR A 64 -1.72 4.21 14.25
C TYR A 64 -2.49 2.89 14.12
N ARG A 65 -3.82 2.98 14.04
CA ARG A 65 -4.71 1.82 13.86
C ARG A 65 -4.56 1.15 12.50
N ARG A 66 -4.33 1.93 11.44
CA ARG A 66 -4.15 1.45 10.08
C ARG A 66 -3.08 2.27 9.40
N ILE A 67 -2.11 1.59 8.79
CA ILE A 67 -1.09 2.21 7.94
C ILE A 67 -1.35 1.71 6.53
N ALA A 68 -1.53 2.64 5.59
CA ALA A 68 -1.70 2.33 4.18
C ALA A 68 -0.45 2.79 3.43
N ARG A 69 0.10 1.90 2.61
CA ARG A 69 1.17 2.23 1.68
C ARG A 69 0.57 2.31 0.28
N LEU A 70 0.86 3.43 -0.40
CA LEU A 70 0.55 3.63 -1.80
C LEU A 70 1.87 3.66 -2.57
N SER A 71 1.95 2.92 -3.67
CA SER A 71 3.08 2.99 -4.59
C SER A 71 2.60 2.83 -6.03
N LEU A 72 3.37 3.37 -6.97
CA LEU A 72 3.05 3.27 -8.39
C LEU A 72 2.91 1.81 -8.83
N GLU A 73 3.76 0.93 -8.33
CA GLU A 73 3.73 -0.50 -8.66
C GLU A 73 2.46 -1.19 -8.15
N GLN A 74 1.91 -0.75 -7.01
CA GLN A 74 0.63 -1.27 -6.51
C GLN A 74 -0.53 -0.81 -7.39
N VAL A 75 -0.53 0.45 -7.81
CA VAL A 75 -1.55 0.99 -8.72
C VAL A 75 -1.47 0.29 -10.08
N GLN A 76 -0.27 0.13 -10.63
CA GLN A 76 -0.05 -0.57 -11.90
C GLN A 76 -0.54 -2.02 -11.84
N ARG A 77 -0.34 -2.73 -10.73
CA ARG A 77 -0.84 -4.09 -10.55
C ARG A 77 -2.36 -4.16 -10.56
N LEU A 78 -3.04 -3.21 -9.91
CA LEU A 78 -4.51 -3.13 -9.94
C LEU A 78 -5.01 -2.93 -11.37
N VAL A 79 -4.35 -2.07 -12.16
CA VAL A 79 -4.69 -1.84 -13.56
C VAL A 79 -4.49 -3.11 -14.41
N GLU A 80 -3.37 -3.82 -14.20
CA GLU A 80 -3.08 -5.06 -14.91
C GLU A 80 -4.10 -6.17 -14.56
N GLU A 81 -4.45 -6.32 -13.28
CA GLU A 81 -5.45 -7.29 -12.83
C GLU A 81 -6.83 -7.04 -13.49
N GLU A 82 -7.22 -5.77 -13.63
CA GLU A 82 -8.45 -5.40 -14.35
C GLU A 82 -8.34 -5.69 -15.86
N TRP A 83 -7.20 -5.38 -16.48
CA TRP A 83 -6.98 -5.68 -17.89
C TRP A 83 -7.04 -7.19 -18.19
N GLN A 84 -6.46 -8.02 -17.32
CA GLN A 84 -6.52 -9.48 -17.46
C GLN A 84 -7.95 -10.03 -17.32
N ARG A 85 -8.78 -9.44 -16.44
CA ARG A 85 -10.20 -9.79 -16.32
C ARG A 85 -10.98 -9.45 -17.58
N ALA A 86 -10.73 -8.28 -18.16
CA ALA A 86 -11.36 -7.82 -19.40
C ALA A 86 -10.95 -8.66 -20.63
N ASN A 87 -9.71 -9.14 -20.66
CA ASN A 87 -9.12 -9.82 -21.82
C ASN A 87 -9.20 -11.37 -21.76
N THR A 88 -10.00 -11.93 -20.84
CA THR A 88 -10.34 -13.35 -20.91
C THR A 88 -11.47 -13.51 -21.93
N ASP A 89 -11.33 -14.37 -22.94
CA ASP A 89 -12.35 -14.74 -23.96
C ASP A 89 -13.59 -15.46 -23.34
N LEU A 90 -14.08 -14.97 -22.21
CA LEU A 90 -15.22 -15.47 -21.43
C LEU A 90 -16.44 -14.55 -21.53
N LEU A 91 -16.48 -13.63 -22.51
CA LEU A 91 -17.65 -12.82 -22.76
C LEU A 91 -18.70 -13.67 -23.48
N SER A 92 -19.87 -13.82 -22.86
CA SER A 92 -21.04 -14.38 -23.52
C SER A 92 -21.52 -13.43 -24.63
N PRO A 93 -22.20 -13.92 -25.68
CA PRO A 93 -22.75 -13.04 -26.71
C PRO A 93 -23.69 -11.99 -26.09
N GLY A 94 -23.29 -10.72 -26.10
CA GLY A 94 -24.05 -9.59 -25.56
C GLY A 94 -23.51 -8.98 -24.26
N GLU A 95 -22.36 -9.42 -23.74
CA GLU A 95 -21.65 -8.74 -22.66
C GLU A 95 -20.68 -7.68 -23.23
N ASP A 96 -20.88 -6.41 -22.87
CA ASP A 96 -19.99 -5.29 -23.23
C ASP A 96 -18.86 -5.14 -22.20
N ASP A 97 -17.62 -5.07 -22.68
CA ASP A 97 -16.41 -4.84 -21.87
C ASP A 97 -16.24 -3.35 -21.52
N THR A 98 -17.00 -2.86 -20.54
CA THR A 98 -16.94 -1.45 -20.11
C THR A 98 -15.93 -1.18 -18.99
N GLY A 99 -15.20 -2.20 -18.52
CA GLY A 99 -14.35 -2.13 -17.33
C GLY A 99 -15.12 -1.91 -16.02
N SER A 100 -14.40 -1.94 -14.89
CA SER A 100 -14.98 -1.66 -13.56
C SER A 100 -14.89 -0.17 -13.22
N THR A 101 -15.98 0.40 -12.72
CA THR A 101 -15.99 1.73 -12.09
C THR A 101 -15.24 1.73 -10.75
N ALA A 102 -14.79 2.90 -10.30
CA ALA A 102 -14.19 3.06 -8.97
C ALA A 102 -15.14 2.56 -7.85
N ALA A 103 -16.45 2.74 -8.03
CA ALA A 103 -17.46 2.25 -7.08
C ALA A 103 -17.42 0.72 -6.98
N GLU A 104 -17.45 0.04 -8.11
CA GLU A 104 -17.39 -1.44 -8.18
C GLU A 104 -16.10 -1.98 -7.56
N ILE A 105 -14.95 -1.36 -7.85
CA ILE A 105 -13.65 -1.76 -7.27
C ILE A 105 -13.66 -1.60 -5.74
N ILE A 106 -14.17 -0.49 -5.21
CA ILE A 106 -14.25 -0.25 -3.75
C ILE A 106 -15.14 -1.30 -3.09
N GLN A 107 -16.27 -1.62 -3.72
CA GLN A 107 -17.29 -2.54 -3.20
C GLN A 107 -16.88 -4.01 -3.26
N GLN A 108 -15.95 -4.41 -4.16
CA GLN A 108 -15.42 -5.77 -4.23
C GLN A 108 -14.73 -6.21 -2.93
N GLN A 109 -14.01 -5.31 -2.26
CA GLN A 109 -13.27 -5.62 -1.04
C GLN A 109 -14.08 -5.29 0.24
N HIS A 110 -14.92 -4.25 0.19
CA HIS A 110 -15.74 -3.82 1.32
C HIS A 110 -17.12 -3.33 0.85
N ARG A 111 -18.15 -4.15 1.07
CA ARG A 111 -19.55 -3.78 0.77
C ARG A 111 -20.08 -2.80 1.81
N ASP A 112 -20.00 -1.51 1.48
CA ASP A 112 -20.50 -0.39 2.27
C ASP A 112 -20.88 0.75 1.31
N ASP A 113 -22.16 0.81 0.93
CA ASP A 113 -22.67 1.74 -0.08
C ASP A 113 -22.46 3.20 0.31
N ALA A 114 -22.71 3.55 1.58
CA ALA A 114 -22.61 4.92 2.07
C ALA A 114 -21.15 5.40 2.02
N ARG A 115 -20.22 4.54 2.41
CA ARG A 115 -18.78 4.85 2.35
C ARG A 115 -18.25 4.89 0.92
N CYS A 116 -18.76 4.01 0.05
CA CYS A 116 -18.41 3.99 -1.36
C CYS A 116 -18.80 5.31 -2.05
N GLN A 117 -20.02 5.81 -1.84
CA GLN A 117 -20.48 7.08 -2.40
C GLN A 117 -19.59 8.26 -2.00
N ILE A 118 -19.15 8.31 -0.73
CA ILE A 118 -18.24 9.35 -0.25
C ILE A 118 -16.88 9.26 -0.98
N LEU A 119 -16.31 8.05 -1.09
CA LEU A 119 -14.99 7.86 -1.69
C LEU A 119 -14.98 8.14 -3.20
N VAL A 120 -16.02 7.73 -3.92
CA VAL A 120 -16.14 7.96 -5.37
C VAL A 120 -16.28 9.45 -5.68
N MET A 121 -16.96 10.23 -4.83
CA MET A 121 -17.10 11.68 -5.02
C MET A 121 -15.77 12.45 -4.92
N TYR A 122 -14.76 11.87 -4.26
CA TYR A 122 -13.39 12.43 -4.20
C TYR A 122 -12.42 11.73 -5.16
N SER A 123 -12.90 10.76 -5.95
CA SER A 123 -12.09 10.09 -6.97
C SER A 123 -12.01 11.00 -8.19
N ILE A 124 -10.79 11.44 -8.53
CA ILE A 124 -10.55 12.22 -9.75
C ILE A 124 -10.66 11.25 -10.93
N CYS A 125 -11.64 11.47 -11.81
CA CYS A 125 -11.68 10.89 -13.16
C CYS A 125 -10.68 11.62 -14.07
#